data_AF-A0A371NWK0-F1
#
_entry.id   AF-A0A371NWK0-F1
#
_cell.length_a   1.000
_cell.length_b   1.000
_cell.length_c   1.000
_cell.angle_alpha   90.00
_cell.angle_beta   90.00
_cell.angle_gamma   90.00
#
_symmetry.space_group_name_H-M   'P 1'
#
loop_
_entity.id
_entity.type
_entity.pdbx_description
1 polymer ?
#
loop_
_entity_poly.entity_id
_entity_poly.type
_entity_poly.pdbx_seq_one_letter_code
_entity_poly.pdbx_strand_id
1 'polypeptide(L)'
;MPEIDIAIDPGSAIPPFEQLRDGLRERIASGGLRPGTKLPPVRTLATSLGLAANTVARSYRELEAEGFVETRGRGGTVVAPRLDSPQRHQRMLELTREYVAAVDALGVDRAEIPGYLGRV
;
A
#
# COMPACT_ATOMS: atom_id res chain seq x y z
N MET A 1 -13.86 1.08 -7.38
CA MET A 1 -13.01 0.28 -6.47
C MET A 1 -12.34 -0.78 -7.31
N PRO A 2 -11.06 -1.11 -7.05
CA PRO A 2 -10.32 -2.04 -7.88
C PRO A 2 -10.87 -3.47 -7.72
N GLU A 3 -10.81 -4.23 -8.80
CA GLU A 3 -10.96 -5.67 -8.74
C GLU A 3 -9.68 -6.29 -8.18
N ILE A 4 -9.82 -7.14 -7.17
CA ILE A 4 -8.70 -7.83 -6.53
C ILE A 4 -8.87 -9.30 -6.84
N ASP A 5 -8.04 -9.76 -7.78
CA ASP A 5 -7.92 -11.17 -8.13
C ASP A 5 -6.59 -11.69 -7.58
N ILE A 6 -6.69 -12.55 -6.57
CA ILE A 6 -5.59 -13.20 -5.86
C ILE A 6 -5.97 -14.67 -5.77
N ALA A 7 -5.15 -15.53 -6.37
CA ALA A 7 -5.34 -16.97 -6.28
C ALA A 7 -5.09 -17.45 -4.85
N ILE A 8 -6.06 -18.17 -4.29
CA ILE A 8 -5.96 -18.79 -2.96
C ILE A 8 -6.04 -20.30 -3.14
N ASP A 9 -5.01 -21.00 -2.69
CA ASP A 9 -4.95 -22.46 -2.72
C ASP A 9 -5.47 -23.05 -1.40
N PRO A 10 -6.66 -23.67 -1.38
CA PRO A 10 -7.20 -24.29 -0.18
C PRO A 10 -6.46 -25.56 0.27
N GLY A 11 -5.63 -26.16 -0.61
CA GLY A 11 -4.80 -27.33 -0.29
C GLY A 11 -3.41 -26.98 0.24
N SER A 12 -3.05 -25.70 0.24
CA SER A 12 -1.75 -25.24 0.74
C SER A 12 -1.62 -25.42 2.25
N ALA A 13 -0.39 -25.64 2.72
CA ALA A 13 -0.04 -25.60 4.14
C ALA A 13 -0.17 -24.19 4.75
N ILE A 14 -0.19 -23.15 3.91
CA ILE A 14 -0.37 -21.75 4.33
C ILE A 14 -1.87 -21.48 4.48
N PRO A 15 -2.36 -21.00 5.63
CA PRO A 15 -3.77 -20.69 5.80
C PRO A 15 -4.28 -19.63 4.80
N PRO A 16 -5.55 -19.71 4.34
CA PRO A 16 -6.11 -18.77 3.35
C PRO A 16 -6.01 -17.28 3.71
N PHE A 17 -6.06 -16.93 5.00
CA PHE A 17 -5.92 -15.54 5.41
C PHE A 17 -4.49 -15.02 5.22
N GLU A 18 -3.47 -15.87 5.41
CA GLU A 18 -2.07 -15.50 5.20
C GLU A 18 -1.80 -15.35 3.71
N GLN A 19 -2.31 -16.28 2.89
CA GLN A 19 -2.22 -16.18 1.43
C GLN A 19 -2.85 -14.86 0.92
N LEU A 20 -4.04 -14.51 1.41
CA LEU A 20 -4.69 -13.25 1.03
C LEU A 20 -3.92 -12.02 1.52
N ARG A 21 -3.47 -12.03 2.78
CA ARG A 21 -2.65 -10.96 3.36
C ARG A 21 -1.40 -10.73 2.51
N ASP A 22 -0.68 -11.79 2.19
CA ASP A 22 0.60 -11.71 1.50
C ASP A 22 0.42 -11.32 0.02
N GLY A 23 -0.62 -11.81 -0.66
CA GLY A 23 -0.97 -11.36 -2.01
C GLY A 23 -1.36 -9.88 -2.08
N LEU A 24 -2.11 -9.38 -1.09
CA LEU A 24 -2.43 -7.96 -0.97
C LEU A 24 -1.17 -7.13 -0.70
N ARG A 25 -0.30 -7.60 0.20
CA ARG A 25 1.00 -6.97 0.52
C ARG A 25 1.86 -6.82 -0.74
N GLU A 26 1.98 -7.88 -1.54
CA GLU A 26 2.76 -7.87 -2.77
C GLU A 26 2.19 -6.90 -3.82
N ARG A 27 0.86 -6.86 -3.98
CA ARG A 27 0.20 -5.88 -4.84
C ARG A 27 0.42 -4.44 -4.39
N ILE A 28 0.47 -4.18 -3.08
CA ILE A 28 0.79 -2.84 -2.54
C ILE A 28 2.27 -2.51 -2.80
N ALA A 29 3.18 -3.45 -2.52
CA ALA A 29 4.62 -3.28 -2.68
C ALA A 29 5.03 -3.03 -4.13
N SER A 30 4.45 -3.77 -5.07
CA SER A 30 4.65 -3.61 -6.52
C SER A 30 3.99 -2.35 -7.10
N GLY A 31 3.14 -1.67 -6.32
CA GLY A 31 2.41 -0.48 -6.76
C GLY A 31 1.14 -0.76 -7.56
N GLY A 32 0.74 -2.03 -7.71
CA GLY A 32 -0.56 -2.41 -8.28
C GLY A 32 -1.75 -1.93 -7.43
N LEU A 33 -1.55 -1.75 -6.12
CA LEU A 33 -2.46 -1.06 -5.22
C LEU A 33 -1.74 0.17 -4.64
N ARG A 34 -2.01 1.34 -5.21
CA ARG A 34 -1.34 2.60 -4.82
C ARG A 34 -1.83 3.11 -3.47
N PRO A 35 -1.02 3.87 -2.71
CA PRO A 35 -1.49 4.66 -1.58
C PRO A 35 -2.80 5.41 -1.87
N GLY A 36 -3.72 5.39 -0.92
CA GLY A 36 -5.06 5.98 -1.05
C GLY A 36 -6.06 5.11 -1.82
N THR A 37 -5.65 4.00 -2.43
CA THR A 37 -6.57 3.08 -3.10
C THR A 37 -7.54 2.47 -2.09
N LYS A 38 -8.85 2.63 -2.33
CA LYS A 38 -9.88 2.03 -1.50
C LYS A 38 -10.03 0.55 -1.81
N LEU A 39 -9.89 -0.31 -0.81
CA LEU A 39 -10.08 -1.74 -0.94
C LEU A 39 -11.58 -2.12 -0.95
N PRO A 40 -11.93 -3.27 -1.57
CA PRO A 40 -13.28 -3.80 -1.48
C PRO A 40 -13.72 -4.08 -0.04
N PRO A 41 -15.00 -3.87 0.32
CA PRO A 41 -15.55 -4.32 1.59
C PRO A 41 -15.30 -5.81 1.79
N VAL A 42 -15.13 -6.21 3.05
CA VAL A 42 -14.87 -7.60 3.46
C VAL A 42 -15.82 -8.58 2.78
N ARG A 43 -17.13 -8.32 2.80
CA ARG A 43 -18.13 -9.22 2.20
C ARG A 43 -18.04 -9.27 0.68
N THR A 44 -17.72 -8.15 0.04
CA THR A 44 -17.55 -8.08 -1.42
C THR A 44 -16.33 -8.90 -1.84
N LEU A 45 -15.19 -8.71 -1.20
CA LEU A 45 -13.97 -9.46 -1.52
C LEU A 45 -14.09 -10.95 -1.18
N ALA A 46 -14.77 -11.27 -0.07
CA ALA A 46 -15.05 -12.65 0.32
C ALA A 46 -15.86 -13.37 -0.77
N THR A 47 -16.88 -12.70 -1.32
CA THR A 47 -17.69 -13.25 -2.41
C THR A 47 -16.88 -13.44 -3.68
N SER A 48 -16.05 -12.46 -4.07
CA SER A 48 -15.26 -12.56 -5.31
C SER A 48 -14.18 -13.64 -5.25
N LEU A 49 -13.59 -13.89 -4.08
CA LEU A 49 -12.53 -14.89 -3.88
C LEU A 49 -13.04 -16.24 -3.37
N GLY A 50 -14.34 -16.40 -3.13
CA GLY A 50 -14.89 -17.63 -2.54
C GLY A 50 -14.42 -17.91 -1.11
N LEU A 51 -14.11 -16.87 -0.33
CA LEU A 51 -13.60 -16.98 1.03
C LEU A 51 -14.67 -16.71 2.08
N ALA A 52 -14.45 -17.22 3.30
CA ALA A 52 -15.23 -16.79 4.45
C ALA A 52 -14.95 -15.32 4.78
N ALA A 53 -15.99 -14.55 5.13
CA ALA A 53 -15.85 -13.14 5.49
C ALA A 53 -14.86 -12.90 6.65
N ASN A 54 -14.81 -13.83 7.61
CA ASN A 54 -13.87 -13.75 8.74
C ASN A 54 -12.40 -13.89 8.31
N THR A 55 -12.13 -14.66 7.25
CA THR A 55 -10.79 -14.81 6.65
C THR A 55 -10.32 -13.48 6.07
N VAL A 56 -11.18 -12.83 5.28
CA VAL A 56 -10.88 -11.50 4.72
C VAL A 56 -10.74 -10.45 5.82
N ALA A 57 -11.65 -10.44 6.80
CA ALA A 57 -11.59 -9.51 7.92
C ALA A 57 -10.33 -9.69 8.77
N ARG A 58 -9.85 -10.93 8.95
CA ARG A 58 -8.57 -11.20 9.61
C ARG A 58 -7.40 -10.67 8.79
N SER A 59 -7.39 -10.93 7.48
CA SER A 59 -6.34 -10.45 6.58
C SER A 59 -6.21 -8.93 6.60
N TYR A 60 -7.34 -8.21 6.54
CA TYR A 60 -7.35 -6.74 6.62
C TYR A 60 -6.87 -6.23 7.97
N ARG A 61 -7.26 -6.86 9.09
CA ARG A 61 -6.77 -6.47 10.43
C ARG A 61 -5.26 -6.67 10.58
N GLU A 62 -4.70 -7.75 10.05
CA GLU A 62 -3.25 -7.96 10.08
C GLU A 62 -2.53 -6.96 9.19
N LEU A 63 -3.02 -6.69 7.98
CA LEU A 63 -2.48 -5.62 7.12
C LEU A 63 -2.56 -4.25 7.79
N GLU A 64 -3.61 -3.96 8.55
CA GLU A 64 -3.77 -2.70 9.29
C GLU A 64 -2.80 -2.61 10.48
N ALA A 65 -2.62 -3.71 11.23
CA ALA A 65 -1.63 -3.78 12.31
C ALA A 65 -0.19 -3.62 11.78
N GLU A 66 0.06 -4.15 10.58
CA GLU A 66 1.29 -3.96 9.82
C GLU A 66 1.28 -2.67 8.98
N GLY A 67 0.26 -1.82 9.15
CA GLY A 67 0.00 -0.52 8.50
C GLY A 67 -0.04 -0.47 6.98
N PHE A 68 -0.07 -1.59 6.26
CA PHE A 68 -0.29 -1.58 4.81
C PHE A 68 -1.62 -0.93 4.41
N VAL A 69 -2.59 -0.94 5.31
CA VAL A 69 -3.92 -0.34 5.12
C VAL A 69 -4.35 0.42 6.36
N GLU A 70 -5.34 1.29 6.21
CA GLU A 70 -5.99 2.01 7.29
C GLU A 70 -7.52 1.94 7.11
N THR A 71 -8.26 1.70 8.19
CA THR A 71 -9.73 1.67 8.19
C THR A 71 -10.30 3.00 8.67
N ARG A 72 -11.06 3.67 7.80
CA ARG A 72 -11.61 5.02 8.05
C ARG A 72 -13.12 5.00 8.37
N GLY A 73 -13.60 4.04 9.16
CA GLY A 73 -15.04 3.90 9.48
C GLY A 73 -15.92 3.85 8.22
N ARG A 74 -16.79 4.85 8.01
CA ARG A 74 -17.63 4.99 6.79
C ARG A 74 -16.80 5.16 5.50
N GLY A 75 -15.55 5.62 5.61
CA GLY A 75 -14.60 5.73 4.51
C GLY A 75 -14.15 4.38 3.94
N GLY A 76 -14.32 3.28 4.68
CA GLY A 76 -13.84 1.95 4.33
C GLY A 76 -12.33 1.78 4.58
N THR A 77 -11.78 0.67 4.09
CA THR A 77 -10.35 0.37 4.19
C THR A 77 -9.62 0.92 2.98
N VAL A 78 -8.53 1.66 3.18
CA VAL A 78 -7.70 2.22 2.11
C VAL A 78 -6.24 1.81 2.30
N VAL A 79 -5.50 1.68 1.19
CA VAL A 79 -4.05 1.44 1.24
C VAL A 79 -3.38 2.65 1.86
N ALA A 80 -2.60 2.41 2.91
CA ALA A 80 -1.95 3.50 3.62
C ALA A 80 -0.86 4.14 2.73
N PRO A 81 -0.60 5.45 2.90
CA PRO A 81 0.58 6.11 2.34
C PRO A 81 1.82 5.66 3.12
N ARG A 82 2.22 4.42 2.89
CA ARG A 82 3.33 3.82 3.61
C ARG A 82 4.59 3.79 2.74
N LEU A 83 5.66 4.34 3.31
CA LEU A 83 7.04 4.39 2.81
C LEU A 83 7.82 3.12 3.21
N ASP A 84 7.16 2.11 3.78
CA ASP A 84 7.76 1.17 4.74
C ASP A 84 7.86 -0.27 4.26
N SER A 85 8.07 -0.46 2.96
CA SER A 85 9.16 -1.38 2.67
C SER A 85 10.46 -0.64 3.03
N PRO A 86 11.34 -1.19 3.88
CA PRO A 86 12.65 -0.60 4.15
C PRO A 86 13.38 -0.22 2.85
N GLN A 87 13.13 -0.99 1.78
CA GLN A 87 13.60 -0.72 0.42
C GLN A 87 13.00 0.55 -0.19
N ARG A 88 11.68 0.79 -0.10
CA ARG A 88 11.05 2.04 -0.58
C ARG A 88 11.53 3.23 0.23
N HIS A 89 11.63 3.09 1.56
CA HIS A 89 12.12 4.16 2.40
C HIS A 89 13.55 4.54 2.01
N GLN A 90 14.41 3.53 1.89
CA GLN A 90 15.80 3.72 1.49
C GLN A 90 15.91 4.34 0.09
N ARG A 91 15.10 3.86 -0.86
CA ARG A 91 15.07 4.40 -2.22
C ARG A 91 14.57 5.85 -2.25
N MET A 92 13.56 6.19 -1.45
CA MET A 92 13.07 7.56 -1.32
C MET A 92 14.13 8.47 -0.72
N LEU A 93 14.83 8.03 0.32
CA LEU A 93 15.94 8.78 0.91
C LEU A 93 17.08 9.00 -0.08
N GLU A 94 17.42 7.98 -0.88
CA GLU A 94 18.43 8.07 -1.94
C GLU A 94 18.06 9.15 -2.97
N LEU A 95 16.85 9.06 -3.54
CA LEU A 95 16.34 10.04 -4.50
C LEU A 95 16.23 11.45 -3.91
N THR A 96 15.81 11.55 -2.64
CA THR A 96 15.72 12.84 -1.95
C THR A 96 17.09 13.45 -1.74
N ARG A 97 18.12 12.65 -1.40
CA ARG A 97 19.51 13.13 -1.27
C ARG A 97 20.05 13.63 -2.60
N GLU A 98 19.81 12.89 -3.68
CA GLU A 98 20.21 13.30 -5.03
C GLU A 98 19.55 14.62 -5.42
N TYR A 99 18.24 14.74 -5.19
CA TYR A 99 17.48 15.96 -5.43
C TYR A 99 18.04 17.15 -4.63
N VAL A 100 18.25 16.98 -3.31
CA VAL A 100 18.77 18.04 -2.45
C VAL A 100 20.18 18.47 -2.86
N ALA A 101 21.06 17.53 -3.19
CA ALA A 101 22.41 17.85 -3.66
C ALA A 101 22.39 18.66 -4.96
N ALA A 102 21.49 18.33 -5.88
CA ALA A 102 21.31 19.07 -7.13
C ALA A 102 20.79 20.50 -6.88
N VAL A 103 19.82 20.67 -5.96
CA VAL A 103 19.30 22.00 -5.60
C VAL A 103 20.35 22.86 -4.89
N ASP A 104 21.08 22.28 -3.93
CA ASP A 104 22.13 22.98 -3.19
C ASP A 104 23.26 23.43 -4.15
N ALA A 105 23.61 22.63 -5.17
CA ALA A 105 24.60 22.98 -6.19
C ALA A 105 24.18 24.15 -7.10
N LEU A 106 22.87 24.39 -7.24
CA LEU A 106 22.32 25.56 -7.95
C LEU A 106 22.25 26.81 -7.06
N GLY A 107 22.56 26.68 -5.76
CA GLY A 107 22.47 27.78 -4.80
C GLY A 107 21.04 28.22 -4.48
N VAL A 108 20.05 27.37 -4.75
CA VAL A 108 18.63 27.66 -4.49
C VAL A 108 18.31 27.36 -3.04
N ASP A 109 17.71 28.32 -2.33
CA ASP A 109 17.23 28.09 -0.97
C ASP A 109 16.10 27.04 -0.99
N ARG A 110 16.16 26.08 -0.06
CA ARG A 110 15.16 25.00 0.01
C ARG A 110 13.73 25.51 0.26
N ALA A 111 13.57 26.70 0.84
CA ALA A 111 12.28 27.36 0.99
C ALA A 111 11.66 27.79 -0.36
N GLU A 112 12.47 27.95 -1.40
CA GLU A 112 12.00 28.32 -2.75
C GLU A 112 11.55 27.10 -3.57
N ILE A 113 11.99 25.89 -3.21
CA ILE A 113 11.67 24.63 -3.90
C ILE A 113 10.18 24.46 -4.23
N PRO A 114 9.23 24.68 -3.30
CA PRO A 114 7.80 24.49 -3.59
C PRO A 114 7.29 25.32 -4.77
N GLY A 115 7.89 26.49 -5.03
CA GLY A 115 7.55 27.34 -6.17
C GLY A 115 7.91 26.73 -7.54
N TYR A 116 8.88 25.81 -7.56
CA TYR A 116 9.29 25.08 -8.77
C TYR A 116 8.49 23.79 -8.97
N LEU A 117 8.05 23.13 -7.90
CA LEU A 117 7.28 21.88 -7.97
C LEU A 117 5.94 22.01 -8.70
N GLY A 118 5.37 23.21 -8.79
CA GLY A 118 4.15 23.47 -9.56
C GLY A 118 4.37 23.65 -11.08
N ARG A 119 5.60 23.55 -11.57
CA ARG A 119 5.99 23.80 -12.97
C ARG A 119 6.58 22.58 -13.69
N VAL A 120 6.68 21.45 -12.99
CA VAL A 120 7.08 20.12 -13.50
C VAL A 120 5.86 19.22 -13.59
#